data_AF-W1NTF1-F1
#
_entry.id   AF-W1NTF1-F1
#
_cell.length_a   1.000
_cell.length_b   1.000
_cell.length_c   1.000
_cell.angle_alpha   90.00
_cell.angle_beta   90.00
_cell.angle_gamma   90.00
#
_symmetry.space_group_name_H-M   'P 1'
#
loop_
_entity.id
_entity.type
_entity.pdbx_description
1 polymer ?
#
loop_
_entity_poly.entity_id
_entity_poly.type
_entity_poly.pdbx_seq_one_letter_code
_entity_poly.pdbx_strand_id
1 'polypeptide(L)'
;MKYHPTRVLPLVFQPFALGTLAILTYNEAKINTRCRNLTGYFVFFISSLLAPVLDLATSGKGGIGPYIGICIISGAFGVAGAHVQGGMIGDLSCMRSDFVQSFLAGLAASGVLTSALRLITKAAFESTKDGLRKGAIIFFAISVLFELLCLLVYAFLFPRLPIVKYYRSKAASEGSKTVSADLAAGGIEIQQSFGVAGDLKYAERLNNKELLFQNIDYALDTALIYVLTLSIFPGFLAEDTGSHSLGSWYALVLIAMFNGFDLIGRYIPLINNLKITSRRPLMIATISRFLLVPAFYFAAKYGDQGWMIMLVALLGLSNGYLTVCVLTAAPKGYKAS
;
A
#
# COMPACT_ATOMS: atom_id res chain seq x y z
N MET A 1 31.84 10.54 -4.83
CA MET A 1 30.43 10.19 -4.53
C MET A 1 29.53 11.13 -5.31
N LYS A 2 28.69 10.61 -6.22
CA LYS A 2 27.64 11.44 -6.86
C LYS A 2 26.55 11.72 -5.83
N TYR A 3 26.11 12.97 -5.70
CA TYR A 3 25.06 13.39 -4.78
C TYR A 3 23.69 13.00 -5.36
N HIS A 4 22.92 12.16 -4.65
CA HIS A 4 21.60 11.68 -5.06
C HIS A 4 20.53 12.12 -4.03
N PRO A 5 20.08 13.39 -4.07
CA PRO A 5 19.18 13.96 -3.06
C PRO A 5 17.81 13.28 -2.99
N THR A 6 17.40 12.60 -4.08
CA THR A 6 16.15 11.83 -4.17
C THR A 6 16.15 10.59 -3.27
N ARG A 7 17.32 10.05 -2.90
CA ARG A 7 17.44 8.90 -1.98
C ARG A 7 16.99 9.23 -0.55
N VAL A 8 16.90 10.51 -0.21
CA VAL A 8 16.40 10.96 1.09
C VAL A 8 14.88 10.82 1.19
N LEU A 9 14.14 10.89 0.08
CA LEU A 9 12.68 10.84 0.12
C LEU A 9 12.15 9.51 0.69
N PRO A 10 12.64 8.33 0.26
CA PRO A 10 12.30 7.06 0.92
C PRO A 10 12.76 7.00 2.38
N LEU A 11 13.91 7.58 2.72
CA LEU A 11 14.44 7.62 4.09
C LEU A 11 13.61 8.51 5.01
N VAL A 12 12.88 9.49 4.47
CA VAL A 12 11.91 10.28 5.22
C VAL A 12 10.57 9.55 5.26
N PHE A 13 10.06 9.09 4.11
CA PHE A 13 8.79 8.41 4.01
C PHE A 13 8.69 7.18 4.96
N GLN A 14 9.68 6.29 4.93
CA GLN A 14 9.58 4.98 5.57
C GLN A 14 9.52 5.04 7.11
N PRO A 15 10.36 5.84 7.81
CA PRO A 15 10.25 5.98 9.27
C PRO A 15 8.93 6.59 9.71
N PHE A 16 8.41 7.61 9.01
CA PHE A 16 7.10 8.17 9.32
C PHE A 16 5.99 7.14 9.11
N ALA A 17 6.01 6.39 8.00
CA ALA A 17 5.05 5.32 7.75
C ALA A 17 5.08 4.24 8.84
N LEU A 18 6.26 3.68 9.16
CA LEU A 18 6.40 2.62 10.15
C LEU A 18 6.09 3.10 11.57
N GLY A 19 6.58 4.28 11.95
CA GLY A 19 6.33 4.87 13.27
C GLY A 19 4.85 5.16 13.48
N THR A 20 4.19 5.80 12.51
CA THR A 20 2.74 6.03 12.56
C THR A 20 1.97 4.71 12.60
N LEU A 21 2.32 3.73 11.77
CA LEU A 21 1.64 2.43 11.76
C LEU A 21 1.76 1.73 13.12
N ALA A 22 2.96 1.72 13.73
CA ALA A 22 3.18 1.13 15.04
C ALA A 22 2.33 1.81 16.13
N ILE A 23 2.28 3.14 16.15
CA ILE A 23 1.47 3.92 17.10
C ILE A 23 -0.02 3.62 16.91
N LEU A 24 -0.51 3.62 15.67
CA LEU A 24 -1.92 3.36 15.36
C LEU A 24 -2.32 1.92 15.68
N THR A 25 -1.46 0.94 15.40
CA THR A 25 -1.71 -0.47 15.74
C THR A 25 -1.69 -0.70 17.25
N TYR A 26 -0.78 -0.06 17.98
CA TYR A 26 -0.74 -0.17 19.44
C TYR A 26 -2.00 0.40 20.10
N ASN A 27 -2.53 1.50 19.57
CA ASN A 27 -3.70 2.19 20.09
C ASN A 27 -5.02 1.82 19.37
N GLU A 28 -4.99 0.79 18.53
CA GLU A 28 -6.07 0.44 17.59
C GLU A 28 -7.44 0.35 18.28
N ALA A 29 -7.51 -0.33 19.42
CA ALA A 29 -8.73 -0.53 20.21
C ALA A 29 -9.46 0.76 20.62
N LYS A 30 -8.71 1.88 20.70
CA LYS A 30 -9.21 3.19 21.16
C LYS A 30 -9.48 4.15 20.00
N ILE A 31 -8.97 3.83 18.81
CA ILE A 31 -9.04 4.73 17.67
C ILE A 31 -10.29 4.43 16.86
N ASN A 32 -11.07 5.46 16.58
CA ASN A 32 -12.20 5.35 15.68
C ASN A 32 -11.74 5.09 14.23
N THR A 33 -12.25 4.01 13.61
CA THR A 33 -11.84 3.57 12.25
C THR A 33 -12.13 4.64 11.19
N ARG A 34 -13.31 5.27 11.27
CA ARG A 34 -13.73 6.34 10.36
C ARG A 34 -12.77 7.52 10.42
N CYS A 35 -12.49 7.99 11.63
CA CYS A 35 -11.61 9.14 11.87
C CYS A 35 -10.21 8.84 11.31
N ARG A 36 -9.64 7.68 11.67
CA ARG A 36 -8.32 7.24 11.17
C ARG A 36 -8.23 7.29 9.64
N ASN A 37 -9.17 6.65 8.95
CA ASN A 37 -9.13 6.56 7.49
C ASN A 37 -9.42 7.91 6.81
N LEU A 38 -10.37 8.70 7.31
CA LEU A 38 -10.66 10.04 6.78
C LEU A 38 -9.46 10.98 6.94
N THR A 39 -8.79 10.96 8.11
CA THR A 39 -7.55 11.71 8.32
C THR A 39 -6.50 11.29 7.29
N GLY A 40 -6.32 9.99 7.07
CA GLY A 40 -5.38 9.49 6.07
C GLY A 40 -5.68 9.98 4.65
N TYR A 41 -6.92 9.82 4.18
CA TYR A 41 -7.34 10.30 2.85
C TYR A 41 -7.22 11.82 2.70
N PHE A 42 -7.53 12.57 3.74
CA PHE A 42 -7.38 14.02 3.74
C PHE A 42 -5.91 14.44 3.66
N VAL A 43 -5.02 13.80 4.43
CA VAL A 43 -3.58 14.07 4.37
C VAL A 43 -3.00 13.70 3.00
N PHE A 44 -3.45 12.61 2.37
CA PHE A 44 -3.10 12.29 0.97
C PHE A 44 -3.47 13.45 0.04
N PHE A 45 -4.75 13.84 0.03
CA PHE A 45 -5.28 14.92 -0.81
C PHE A 45 -4.49 16.23 -0.65
N ILE A 46 -4.28 16.66 0.59
CA ILE A 46 -3.52 17.90 0.86
C ILE A 46 -2.06 17.76 0.44
N SER A 47 -1.41 16.62 0.70
CA SER A 47 -0.01 16.40 0.33
C SER A 47 0.20 16.44 -1.18
N SER A 48 -0.69 15.80 -1.94
CA SER A 48 -0.67 15.83 -3.41
C SER A 48 -1.01 17.19 -3.99
N LEU A 49 -1.83 18.00 -3.31
CA LEU A 49 -2.12 19.38 -3.72
C LEU A 49 -0.93 20.31 -3.42
N LEU A 50 -0.26 20.12 -2.28
CA LEU A 50 0.88 20.94 -1.89
C LEU A 50 2.10 20.72 -2.78
N ALA A 51 2.27 19.54 -3.39
CA ALA A 51 3.42 19.26 -4.25
C ALA A 51 3.51 20.19 -5.48
N PRO A 52 2.47 20.32 -6.34
CA PRO A 52 2.49 21.28 -7.44
C PRO A 52 2.40 22.73 -6.95
N VAL A 53 1.74 23.02 -5.82
CA VAL A 53 1.74 24.39 -5.25
C VAL A 53 3.14 24.82 -4.85
N LEU A 54 3.93 23.93 -4.24
CA LEU A 54 5.32 24.19 -3.89
C LEU A 54 6.18 24.43 -5.14
N ASP A 55 6.01 23.61 -6.19
CA ASP A 55 6.69 23.82 -7.47
C ASP A 55 6.34 25.18 -8.08
N LEU A 56 5.05 25.53 -8.13
CA LEU A 56 4.59 26.80 -8.69
C LEU A 56 5.08 28.00 -7.88
N ALA A 57 4.95 27.96 -6.54
CA ALA A 57 5.39 29.03 -5.65
C ALA A 57 6.90 29.28 -5.71
N THR A 58 7.68 28.23 -5.95
CA THR A 58 9.14 28.31 -6.09
C THR A 58 9.58 28.53 -7.53
N SER A 59 8.62 28.62 -8.47
CA SER A 59 8.86 28.67 -9.92
C SER A 59 9.70 27.49 -10.45
N GLY A 60 9.67 26.35 -9.76
CA GLY A 60 10.51 25.19 -10.03
C GLY A 60 12.00 25.44 -9.77
N LYS A 61 12.36 26.55 -9.10
CA LYS A 61 13.74 26.82 -8.71
C LYS A 61 14.12 25.83 -7.63
N GLY A 62 15.25 25.15 -7.81
CA GLY A 62 15.83 24.32 -6.77
C GLY A 62 16.29 25.14 -5.56
N GLY A 63 16.82 24.45 -4.56
CA GLY A 63 17.35 25.07 -3.35
C GLY A 63 16.95 24.31 -2.10
N ILE A 64 17.50 24.72 -0.96
CA ILE A 64 17.28 24.01 0.30
C ILE A 64 15.83 24.12 0.81
N GLY A 65 15.19 25.29 0.63
CA GLY A 65 13.78 25.50 1.02
C GLY A 65 12.79 24.59 0.27
N PRO A 66 12.74 24.62 -1.07
CA PRO A 66 11.91 23.71 -1.86
C PRO A 66 12.20 22.24 -1.56
N TYR A 67 13.47 21.88 -1.35
CA TYR A 67 13.86 20.52 -1.01
C TYR A 67 13.33 20.05 0.35
N ILE A 68 13.44 20.89 1.40
CA ILE A 68 12.84 20.63 2.71
C ILE A 68 11.32 20.47 2.57
N GLY A 69 10.67 21.34 1.79
CA GLY A 69 9.24 21.24 1.51
C GLY A 69 8.83 19.89 0.89
N ILE A 70 9.57 19.40 -0.10
CA ILE A 70 9.34 18.08 -0.70
C ILE A 70 9.56 16.96 0.33
N CYS A 71 10.56 17.07 1.21
CA CYS A 71 10.79 16.09 2.27
C CYS A 71 9.62 16.04 3.26
N ILE A 72 9.08 17.19 3.67
CA ILE A 72 7.90 17.27 4.56
C ILE A 72 6.69 16.61 3.88
N ILE A 73 6.43 16.91 2.60
CA ILE A 73 5.36 16.28 1.82
C ILE A 73 5.56 14.76 1.74
N SER A 74 6.80 14.30 1.53
CA SER A 74 7.13 12.86 1.52
C SER A 74 6.85 12.19 2.87
N GLY A 75 7.17 12.85 3.99
CA GLY A 75 6.83 12.36 5.33
C GLY A 75 5.33 12.30 5.55
N ALA A 76 4.59 13.32 5.09
CA ALA A 76 3.13 13.36 5.16
C ALA A 76 2.47 12.22 4.36
N PHE A 77 3.00 11.87 3.18
CA PHE A 77 2.57 10.67 2.45
C PHE A 77 2.80 9.38 3.25
N GLY A 78 3.90 9.27 3.99
CA GLY A 78 4.17 8.14 4.87
C GLY A 78 3.12 8.02 5.99
N VAL A 79 2.81 9.13 6.65
CA VAL A 79 1.76 9.21 7.68
C VAL A 79 0.39 8.85 7.09
N ALA A 80 0.03 9.43 5.93
CA ALA A 80 -1.24 9.16 5.25
C ALA A 80 -1.37 7.68 4.86
N GLY A 81 -0.29 7.09 4.33
CA GLY A 81 -0.22 5.67 3.97
C GLY A 81 -0.46 4.76 5.17
N ALA A 82 0.16 5.05 6.32
CA ALA A 82 -0.04 4.26 7.54
C ALA A 82 -1.47 4.34 8.08
N HIS A 83 -2.13 5.49 7.95
CA HIS A 83 -3.54 5.66 8.32
C HIS A 83 -4.43 4.80 7.44
N VAL A 84 -4.37 5.00 6.12
CA VAL A 84 -5.29 4.37 5.16
C VAL A 84 -4.97 2.90 4.95
N GLN A 85 -3.72 2.52 4.63
CA GLN A 85 -3.41 1.11 4.33
C GLN A 85 -3.62 0.23 5.56
N GLY A 86 -3.06 0.62 6.71
CA GLY A 86 -3.24 -0.13 7.94
C GLY A 86 -4.70 -0.14 8.42
N GLY A 87 -5.42 0.98 8.27
CA GLY A 87 -6.81 1.11 8.70
C GLY A 87 -7.78 0.32 7.84
N MET A 88 -7.63 0.38 6.50
CA MET A 88 -8.46 -0.36 5.57
C MET A 88 -8.18 -1.86 5.58
N ILE A 89 -6.91 -2.29 5.67
CA ILE A 89 -6.60 -3.73 5.80
C ILE A 89 -7.22 -4.28 7.10
N GLY A 90 -7.11 -3.53 8.20
CA GLY A 90 -7.76 -3.90 9.47
C GLY A 90 -9.29 -3.98 9.36
N ASP A 91 -9.95 -2.92 8.88
CA ASP A 91 -11.42 -2.87 8.75
C ASP A 91 -11.95 -4.00 7.84
N LEU A 92 -11.32 -4.21 6.68
CA LEU A 92 -11.72 -5.24 5.73
C LEU A 92 -11.43 -6.66 6.21
N SER A 93 -10.44 -6.84 7.09
CA SER A 93 -10.12 -8.15 7.69
C SER A 93 -11.23 -8.68 8.59
N CYS A 94 -11.99 -7.79 9.23
CA CYS A 94 -13.19 -8.12 10.01
C CYS A 94 -14.39 -8.51 9.15
N MET A 95 -14.30 -8.34 7.83
CA MET A 95 -15.37 -8.63 6.88
C MET A 95 -15.14 -9.97 6.19
N ARG A 96 -14.43 -9.96 5.05
CA ARG A 96 -14.13 -11.12 4.22
C ARG A 96 -12.76 -10.97 3.61
N SER A 97 -12.07 -12.10 3.44
CA SER A 97 -10.78 -12.18 2.73
C SER A 97 -10.82 -11.53 1.35
N ASP A 98 -11.96 -11.63 0.67
CA ASP A 98 -12.08 -11.18 -0.71
C ASP A 98 -12.09 -9.64 -0.79
N PHE A 99 -12.52 -8.96 0.27
CA PHE A 99 -12.45 -7.50 0.35
C PHE A 99 -11.03 -7.02 0.60
N VAL A 100 -10.29 -7.69 1.49
CA VAL A 100 -8.84 -7.45 1.66
C VAL A 100 -8.12 -7.65 0.33
N GLN A 101 -8.40 -8.74 -0.37
CA GLN A 101 -7.81 -9.00 -1.69
C GLN A 101 -8.19 -7.94 -2.72
N SER A 102 -9.46 -7.51 -2.77
CA SER A 102 -9.92 -6.46 -3.68
C SER A 102 -9.21 -5.12 -3.42
N PHE A 103 -9.02 -4.77 -2.15
CA PHE A 103 -8.27 -3.57 -1.75
C PHE A 103 -6.80 -3.66 -2.17
N LEU A 104 -6.15 -4.82 -1.91
CA LEU A 104 -4.77 -5.07 -2.32
C LEU A 104 -4.60 -5.05 -3.84
N ALA A 105 -5.56 -5.59 -4.60
CA ALA A 105 -5.56 -5.53 -6.06
C ALA A 105 -5.73 -4.09 -6.56
N GLY A 106 -6.59 -3.29 -5.93
CA GLY A 106 -6.71 -1.86 -6.19
C GLY A 106 -5.41 -1.08 -5.98
N LEU A 107 -4.63 -1.45 -4.96
CA LEU A 107 -3.30 -0.87 -4.72
C LEU A 107 -2.31 -1.20 -5.85
N ALA A 108 -2.32 -2.41 -6.40
CA ALA A 108 -1.48 -2.73 -7.56
C ALA A 108 -1.98 -2.06 -8.85
N ALA A 109 -3.30 -1.98 -9.02
CA ALA A 109 -3.91 -1.32 -10.17
C ALA A 109 -3.53 0.17 -10.23
N SER A 110 -3.43 0.85 -9.08
CA SER A 110 -2.93 2.22 -9.03
C SER A 110 -1.46 2.33 -9.43
N GLY A 111 -0.63 1.32 -9.13
CA GLY A 111 0.75 1.20 -9.60
C GLY A 111 0.85 1.04 -11.13
N VAL A 112 -0.01 0.21 -11.72
CA VAL A 112 -0.12 0.06 -13.19
C VAL A 112 -0.57 1.39 -13.83
N LEU A 113 -1.60 2.03 -13.29
CA LEU A 113 -2.08 3.33 -13.77
C LEU A 113 -0.99 4.39 -13.68
N THR A 114 -0.26 4.45 -12.57
CA THR A 114 0.88 5.37 -12.37
C THR A 114 1.97 5.11 -13.41
N SER A 115 2.27 3.84 -13.70
CA SER A 115 3.27 3.47 -14.71
C SER A 115 2.83 3.88 -16.12
N ALA A 116 1.57 3.64 -16.46
CA ALA A 116 0.98 4.07 -17.73
C ALA A 116 1.03 5.59 -17.88
N LEU A 117 0.60 6.34 -16.85
CA LEU A 117 0.69 7.80 -16.83
C LEU A 117 2.12 8.30 -17.02
N ARG A 118 3.11 7.68 -16.36
CA ARG A 118 4.53 8.05 -16.53
C ARG A 118 5.05 7.77 -17.93
N LEU A 119 4.68 6.63 -18.54
CA LEU A 119 5.06 6.31 -19.91
C LEU A 119 4.42 7.28 -20.91
N ILE A 120 3.13 7.55 -20.77
CA ILE A 120 2.38 8.48 -21.63
C ILE A 120 2.90 9.91 -21.49
N THR A 121 3.07 10.40 -20.26
CA THR A 121 3.59 11.76 -20.03
C THR A 121 5.01 11.91 -20.54
N LYS A 122 5.87 10.91 -20.36
CA LYS A 122 7.21 10.95 -20.98
C LYS A 122 7.09 11.00 -22.50
N ALA A 123 6.29 10.14 -23.12
CA ALA A 123 6.12 10.11 -24.58
C ALA A 123 5.60 11.45 -25.12
N ALA A 124 4.65 12.07 -24.42
CA ALA A 124 4.03 13.32 -24.81
C ALA A 124 4.94 14.55 -24.60
N PHE A 125 5.82 14.53 -23.60
CA PHE A 125 6.59 15.71 -23.19
C PHE A 125 8.11 15.60 -23.39
N GLU A 126 8.65 14.47 -23.85
CA GLU A 126 10.11 14.26 -24.01
C GLU A 126 10.77 15.30 -24.94
N SER A 127 10.05 15.78 -25.95
CA SER A 127 10.53 16.80 -26.91
C SER A 127 10.20 18.25 -26.50
N THR A 128 9.51 18.46 -25.37
CA THR A 128 9.03 19.78 -24.95
C THR A 128 9.96 20.42 -23.91
N LYS A 129 10.19 21.74 -24.02
CA LYS A 129 10.89 22.51 -22.97
C LYS A 129 10.14 22.43 -21.64
N ASP A 130 10.86 22.09 -20.57
CA ASP A 130 10.33 21.80 -19.23
C ASP A 130 9.31 20.64 -19.19
N GLY A 131 9.42 19.70 -20.14
CA GLY A 131 8.48 18.59 -20.31
C GLY A 131 8.30 17.73 -19.05
N LEU A 132 9.38 17.43 -18.33
CA LEU A 132 9.33 16.65 -17.09
C LEU A 132 8.54 17.37 -15.99
N ARG A 133 8.71 18.69 -15.86
CA ARG A 133 8.00 19.52 -14.88
C ARG A 133 6.50 19.58 -15.22
N LYS A 134 6.16 19.83 -16.48
CA LYS A 134 4.75 19.82 -16.95
C LYS A 134 4.10 18.45 -16.73
N GLY A 135 4.81 17.38 -17.06
CA GLY A 135 4.36 16.01 -16.81
C GLY A 135 4.10 15.74 -15.32
N ALA A 136 4.99 16.20 -14.44
CA ALA A 136 4.81 16.07 -13.00
C ALA A 136 3.61 16.87 -12.47
N ILE A 137 3.41 18.11 -12.93
CA ILE A 137 2.24 18.93 -12.55
C ILE A 137 0.94 18.24 -12.99
N ILE A 138 0.87 17.73 -14.22
CA ILE A 138 -0.30 16.98 -14.70
C ILE A 138 -0.53 15.71 -13.88
N PHE A 139 0.54 14.98 -13.58
CA PHE A 139 0.46 13.77 -12.75
C PHE A 139 -0.14 14.07 -11.37
N PHE A 140 0.35 15.11 -10.69
CA PHE A 140 -0.19 15.51 -9.39
C PHE A 140 -1.61 16.06 -9.50
N ALA A 141 -1.95 16.82 -10.54
CA ALA A 141 -3.31 17.30 -10.76
C ALA A 141 -4.31 16.13 -10.91
N ILE A 142 -3.96 15.10 -11.68
CA ILE A 142 -4.77 13.87 -11.78
C ILE A 142 -4.85 13.17 -10.43
N SER A 143 -3.73 13.05 -9.71
CA SER A 143 -3.69 12.39 -8.40
C SER A 143 -4.60 13.08 -7.38
N VAL A 144 -4.61 14.41 -7.33
CA VAL A 144 -5.48 15.21 -6.46
C VAL A 144 -6.96 14.93 -6.74
N LEU A 145 -7.36 14.79 -8.01
CA LEU A 145 -8.74 14.44 -8.37
C LEU A 145 -9.12 13.04 -7.89
N PHE A 146 -8.24 12.05 -8.09
CA PHE A 146 -8.46 10.69 -7.62
C PHE A 146 -8.54 10.62 -6.08
N GLU A 147 -7.66 11.32 -5.38
CA GLU A 147 -7.64 11.35 -3.92
C GLU A 147 -8.86 12.05 -3.33
N LEU A 148 -9.30 13.16 -3.94
CA LEU A 148 -10.55 13.81 -3.57
C LEU A 148 -11.73 12.85 -3.78
N LEU A 149 -11.78 12.15 -4.91
CA LEU A 149 -12.81 11.15 -5.17
C LEU A 149 -12.77 10.03 -4.13
N CYS A 150 -11.60 9.49 -3.80
CA CYS A 150 -11.44 8.47 -2.75
C CYS A 150 -11.93 8.98 -1.39
N LEU A 151 -11.59 10.22 -1.02
CA LEU A 151 -12.05 10.85 0.22
C LEU A 151 -13.58 10.96 0.26
N LEU A 152 -14.20 11.45 -0.83
CA LEU A 152 -15.66 11.60 -0.93
C LEU A 152 -16.37 10.24 -0.92
N VAL A 153 -15.85 9.27 -1.67
CA VAL A 153 -16.39 7.90 -1.70
C VAL A 153 -16.32 7.26 -0.31
N TYR A 154 -15.19 7.37 0.39
CA TYR A 154 -15.06 6.83 1.75
C TYR A 154 -15.96 7.57 2.75
N ALA A 155 -16.03 8.90 2.66
CA ALA A 155 -16.84 9.72 3.57
C ALA A 155 -18.34 9.44 3.42
N PHE A 156 -18.86 9.41 2.19
CA PHE A 156 -20.30 9.46 1.95
C PHE A 156 -20.90 8.15 1.43
N LEU A 157 -20.19 7.42 0.58
CA LEU A 157 -20.73 6.23 -0.07
C LEU A 157 -20.43 4.95 0.72
N PHE A 158 -19.18 4.76 1.12
CA PHE A 158 -18.72 3.55 1.81
C PHE A 158 -19.53 3.16 3.07
N PRO A 159 -19.82 4.05 4.04
CA PRO A 159 -20.60 3.69 5.23
C PRO A 159 -22.07 3.38 4.93
N ARG A 160 -22.58 3.79 3.76
CA ARG A 160 -23.97 3.58 3.36
C ARG A 160 -24.20 2.25 2.65
N LEU A 161 -23.15 1.55 2.25
CA LEU A 161 -23.26 0.24 1.59
C LEU A 161 -23.87 -0.79 2.56
N PRO A 162 -24.94 -1.52 2.16
CA PRO A 162 -25.60 -2.50 3.04
C PRO A 162 -24.64 -3.55 3.62
N ILE A 163 -23.69 -4.02 2.80
CA ILE A 163 -22.70 -5.01 3.22
C ILE A 163 -21.73 -4.46 4.28
N VAL A 164 -21.34 -3.19 4.16
CA VAL A 164 -20.45 -2.52 5.13
C VAL A 164 -21.20 -2.32 6.44
N LYS A 165 -22.47 -1.88 6.39
CA LYS A 165 -23.33 -1.78 7.58
C LYS A 165 -23.44 -3.11 8.30
N TYR A 166 -23.71 -4.20 7.57
CA TYR A 166 -23.83 -5.54 8.15
C TYR A 166 -22.58 -5.95 8.93
N TYR A 167 -21.39 -5.87 8.32
CA TYR A 167 -20.16 -6.30 8.99
C TYR A 167 -19.76 -5.39 10.15
N ARG A 168 -20.02 -4.08 10.05
CA ARG A 168 -19.75 -3.14 11.14
C ARG A 168 -20.70 -3.35 12.32
N SER A 169 -21.97 -3.65 12.07
CA SER A 169 -22.91 -4.03 13.14
C SER A 169 -22.50 -5.35 13.79
N LYS A 170 -22.03 -6.32 12.99
CA LYS A 170 -21.47 -7.57 13.51
C LYS A 170 -20.24 -7.32 14.39
N ALA A 171 -19.28 -6.52 13.93
CA ALA A 171 -18.10 -6.16 14.72
C ALA A 171 -18.47 -5.47 16.04
N ALA A 172 -19.47 -4.57 16.02
CA ALA A 172 -19.99 -3.94 17.23
C ALA A 172 -20.62 -4.97 18.20
N SER A 173 -21.40 -5.94 17.67
CA SER A 173 -21.98 -7.02 18.48
C SER A 173 -20.92 -7.96 19.09
N GLU A 174 -19.76 -8.09 18.44
CA GLU A 174 -18.62 -8.85 18.95
C GLU A 174 -17.82 -8.08 20.02
N GLY A 175 -18.11 -6.79 20.24
CA GLY A 175 -17.49 -5.95 21.27
C GLY A 175 -16.60 -4.82 20.75
N SER A 176 -16.48 -4.63 19.43
CA SER A 176 -15.67 -3.57 18.85
C SER A 176 -16.29 -2.19 19.04
N LYS A 177 -15.55 -1.27 19.66
CA LYS A 177 -15.97 0.13 19.89
C LYS A 177 -15.55 1.08 18.76
N THR A 178 -14.66 0.63 17.88
CA THR A 178 -13.98 1.48 16.88
C THR A 178 -14.90 1.87 15.72
N VAL A 179 -15.93 1.06 15.44
CA VAL A 179 -16.89 1.20 14.32
C VAL A 179 -18.11 2.10 14.62
N SER A 180 -18.19 2.70 15.81
CA SER A 180 -19.35 3.47 16.26
C SER A 180 -19.69 4.67 15.35
N ALA A 181 -18.71 5.53 15.05
CA ALA A 181 -18.93 6.66 14.15
C ALA A 181 -19.23 6.23 12.70
N ASP A 182 -18.75 5.05 12.29
CA ASP A 182 -19.02 4.49 10.97
C ASP A 182 -20.47 4.01 10.85
N LEU A 183 -21.02 3.40 11.90
CA LEU A 183 -22.43 3.01 11.98
C LEU A 183 -23.35 4.24 11.98
N ALA A 184 -23.00 5.26 12.78
CA ALA A 184 -23.72 6.53 12.79
C ALA A 184 -23.74 7.20 11.40
N ALA A 185 -22.61 7.23 10.69
CA ALA A 185 -22.54 7.72 9.32
C ALA A 185 -23.36 6.88 8.32
N GLY A 186 -23.57 5.59 8.61
CA GLY A 186 -24.46 4.69 7.89
C GLY A 186 -25.94 4.86 8.25
N GLY A 187 -26.29 5.75 9.18
CA GLY A 187 -27.66 5.93 9.66
C GLY A 187 -28.13 4.82 10.62
N ILE A 188 -27.20 4.14 11.28
CA ILE A 188 -27.49 3.16 12.34
C ILE A 188 -27.06 3.79 13.66
N GLU A 189 -28.03 4.20 14.46
CA GLU A 189 -27.76 4.55 15.86
C GLU A 189 -27.59 3.26 16.65
N ILE A 190 -26.50 3.15 17.40
CA ILE A 190 -26.33 2.08 18.38
C ILE A 190 -27.27 2.42 19.54
N GLN A 191 -28.55 2.08 19.42
CA GLN A 191 -29.40 1.94 20.59
C GLN A 191 -28.74 0.92 21.50
N GLN A 192 -28.69 1.19 22.80
CA GLN A 192 -28.23 0.25 23.83
C GLN A 192 -29.19 -0.95 23.95
N SER A 193 -29.42 -1.69 22.86
CA SER A 193 -30.13 -2.96 22.85
C SER A 193 -29.18 -4.13 23.20
N PHE A 194 -28.15 -3.87 24.02
CA PHE A 194 -27.29 -4.89 24.61
C PHE A 194 -27.90 -5.50 25.88
N GLY A 195 -29.24 -5.67 25.90
CA GLY A 195 -29.99 -6.22 27.02
C GLY A 195 -30.55 -7.63 26.81
N VAL A 196 -30.33 -8.28 25.65
CA VAL A 196 -30.96 -9.59 25.34
C VAL A 196 -30.00 -10.55 24.63
N ALA A 197 -28.77 -10.67 25.12
CA ALA A 197 -27.92 -11.83 24.84
C ALA A 197 -27.18 -12.22 26.11
N GLY A 198 -27.93 -12.78 27.05
CA GLY A 198 -27.34 -13.58 28.11
C GLY A 198 -26.52 -14.72 27.48
N ASP A 199 -25.37 -15.01 28.08
CA ASP A 199 -24.62 -16.27 27.91
C ASP A 199 -23.77 -16.50 26.66
N LEU A 200 -23.12 -15.47 26.11
CA LEU A 200 -21.87 -15.69 25.38
C LEU A 200 -20.70 -15.24 26.25
N LYS A 201 -19.96 -16.22 26.79
CA LYS A 201 -18.61 -16.02 27.35
C LYS A 201 -17.87 -15.03 26.46
N TYR A 202 -17.62 -13.82 26.95
CA TYR A 202 -16.68 -12.90 26.31
C TYR A 202 -15.38 -13.67 26.18
N ALA A 203 -15.06 -14.14 24.97
CA ALA A 203 -13.75 -14.70 24.70
C ALA A 203 -12.76 -13.60 25.07
N GLU A 204 -11.84 -13.92 25.98
CA GLU A 204 -10.86 -12.96 26.47
C GLU A 204 -10.13 -12.34 25.29
N ARG A 205 -10.17 -11.00 25.17
CA ARG A 205 -9.53 -10.28 24.08
C ARG A 205 -8.03 -10.54 24.17
N LEU A 206 -7.47 -11.15 23.13
CA LEU A 206 -6.02 -11.32 23.01
C LEU A 206 -5.35 -9.95 22.93
N ASN A 207 -4.26 -9.78 23.66
CA ASN A 207 -3.44 -8.58 23.56
C ASN A 207 -2.67 -8.57 22.22
N ASN A 208 -2.31 -7.39 21.73
CA ASN A 208 -1.53 -7.20 20.50
C ASN A 208 -0.24 -8.03 20.47
N LYS A 209 0.39 -8.24 21.63
CA LYS A 209 1.58 -9.10 21.75
C LYS A 209 1.25 -10.57 21.48
N GLU A 210 0.16 -11.08 22.04
CA GLU A 210 -0.26 -12.47 21.86
C GLU A 210 -0.69 -12.72 20.42
N LEU A 211 -1.44 -11.79 19.81
CA LEU A 211 -1.78 -11.82 18.40
C LEU A 211 -0.53 -11.82 17.51
N LEU A 212 0.47 -11.00 17.84
CA LEU A 212 1.74 -10.98 17.09
C LEU A 212 2.50 -12.31 17.25
N PHE A 213 2.58 -12.87 18.45
CA PHE A 213 3.25 -14.16 18.68
C PHE A 213 2.54 -15.32 17.96
N GLN A 214 1.20 -15.36 17.95
CA GLN A 214 0.43 -16.39 17.26
C GLN A 214 0.51 -16.30 15.72
N ASN A 215 0.85 -15.12 15.19
CA ASN A 215 0.94 -14.85 13.74
C ASN A 215 2.33 -14.36 13.34
N ILE A 216 3.37 -14.71 14.11
CA ILE A 216 4.73 -14.22 13.87
C ILE A 216 5.27 -14.70 12.53
N ASP A 217 4.87 -15.89 12.09
CA ASP A 217 5.17 -16.44 10.77
C ASP A 217 4.60 -15.56 9.65
N TYR A 218 3.33 -15.15 9.73
CA TYR A 218 2.73 -14.24 8.74
C TYR A 218 3.37 -12.83 8.76
N ALA A 219 3.73 -12.34 9.95
CA ALA A 219 4.44 -11.07 10.09
C ALA A 219 5.84 -11.15 9.46
N LEU A 220 6.57 -12.23 9.72
CA LEU A 220 7.87 -12.52 9.11
C LEU A 220 7.75 -12.70 7.60
N ASP A 221 6.75 -13.43 7.11
CA ASP A 221 6.48 -13.60 5.68
C ASP A 221 6.31 -12.23 5.00
N THR A 222 5.44 -11.38 5.55
CA THR A 222 5.22 -10.03 5.02
C THR A 222 6.51 -9.21 5.04
N ALA A 223 7.25 -9.23 6.15
CA ALA A 223 8.50 -8.50 6.28
C ALA A 223 9.53 -8.97 5.24
N LEU A 224 9.75 -10.28 5.11
CA LEU A 224 10.67 -10.87 4.14
C LEU A 224 10.26 -10.56 2.70
N ILE A 225 8.96 -10.60 2.40
CA ILE A 225 8.43 -10.24 1.08
C ILE A 225 8.84 -8.82 0.70
N TYR A 226 8.60 -7.85 1.57
CA TYR A 226 8.86 -6.44 1.29
C TYR A 226 10.34 -6.04 1.45
N VAL A 227 11.09 -6.66 2.36
CA VAL A 227 12.55 -6.45 2.48
C VAL A 227 13.23 -6.82 1.17
N LEU A 228 12.93 -8.01 0.63
CA LEU A 228 13.47 -8.42 -0.66
C LEU A 228 13.02 -7.47 -1.77
N THR A 229 11.72 -7.22 -1.89
CA THR A 229 11.18 -6.36 -2.96
C THR A 229 11.80 -4.97 -2.92
N LEU A 230 11.86 -4.31 -1.76
CA LEU A 230 12.40 -2.96 -1.62
C LEU A 230 13.93 -2.88 -1.76
N SER A 231 14.64 -3.98 -1.50
CA SER A 231 16.09 -4.06 -1.75
C SER A 231 16.45 -4.04 -3.24
N ILE A 232 15.54 -4.50 -4.10
CA ILE A 232 15.74 -4.58 -5.55
C ILE A 232 14.99 -3.44 -6.26
N PHE A 233 13.69 -3.31 -5.97
CA PHE A 233 12.77 -2.40 -6.63
C PHE A 233 12.47 -1.16 -5.77
N PRO A 234 12.54 0.07 -6.31
CA PRO A 234 12.99 0.44 -7.66
C PRO A 234 14.49 0.80 -7.74
N GLY A 235 15.19 0.93 -6.61
CA GLY A 235 16.51 1.56 -6.52
C GLY A 235 17.60 0.87 -7.35
N PHE A 236 17.88 -0.40 -7.06
CA PHE A 236 18.87 -1.20 -7.79
C PHE A 236 18.56 -1.24 -9.29
N LEU A 237 17.29 -1.43 -9.65
CA LEU A 237 16.86 -1.51 -11.04
C LEU A 237 17.09 -0.22 -11.84
N ALA A 238 16.94 0.94 -11.20
CA ALA A 238 17.07 2.23 -11.85
C ALA A 238 18.52 2.72 -11.96
N GLU A 239 19.42 2.30 -11.06
CA GLU A 239 20.74 2.91 -10.91
C GLU A 239 21.91 1.95 -11.20
N ASP A 240 21.77 0.64 -10.94
CA ASP A 240 22.91 -0.28 -10.85
C ASP A 240 23.01 -1.29 -12.01
N THR A 241 22.15 -1.16 -13.01
CA THR A 241 22.05 -2.17 -14.09
C THR A 241 22.87 -1.84 -15.33
N GLY A 242 23.58 -0.70 -15.38
CA GLY A 242 24.46 -0.34 -16.50
C GLY A 242 23.74 0.30 -17.71
N SER A 243 24.38 0.25 -18.88
CA SER A 243 23.85 0.85 -20.12
C SER A 243 22.98 -0.14 -20.90
N HIS A 244 21.75 0.25 -21.21
CA HIS A 244 20.76 -0.57 -21.92
C HIS A 244 20.28 0.10 -23.20
N SER A 245 19.80 -0.69 -24.17
CA SER A 245 19.30 -0.13 -25.45
C SER A 245 18.05 0.73 -25.28
N LEU A 246 17.27 0.51 -24.20
CA LEU A 246 16.11 1.32 -23.84
C LEU A 246 16.48 2.71 -23.28
N GLY A 247 17.75 2.98 -22.98
CA GLY A 247 18.23 4.29 -22.51
C GLY A 247 17.40 4.83 -21.34
N SER A 248 16.90 6.06 -21.47
CA SER A 248 16.08 6.73 -20.44
C SER A 248 14.71 6.07 -20.19
N TRP A 249 14.28 5.13 -21.03
CA TRP A 249 13.01 4.39 -20.90
C TRP A 249 13.15 3.14 -20.05
N TYR A 250 14.38 2.64 -19.87
CA TYR A 250 14.66 1.37 -19.22
C TYR A 250 14.02 1.26 -17.83
N ALA A 251 14.27 2.22 -16.93
CA ALA A 251 13.71 2.20 -15.58
C ALA A 251 12.17 2.27 -15.58
N LEU A 252 11.57 3.01 -16.50
CA LEU A 252 10.10 3.10 -16.61
C LEU A 252 9.48 1.78 -17.07
N VAL A 253 10.13 1.10 -18.02
CA VAL A 253 9.71 -0.23 -18.48
C VAL A 253 9.80 -1.24 -17.34
N LEU A 254 10.92 -1.27 -16.59
CA LEU A 254 11.04 -2.17 -15.44
C LEU A 254 9.97 -1.90 -14.37
N ILE A 255 9.69 -0.63 -14.06
CA ILE A 255 8.62 -0.27 -13.13
C ILE A 255 7.25 -0.70 -13.64
N ALA A 256 6.96 -0.53 -14.93
CA ALA A 256 5.71 -0.99 -15.51
C ALA A 256 5.58 -2.52 -15.47
N MET A 257 6.65 -3.25 -15.75
CA MET A 257 6.69 -4.71 -15.70
C MET A 257 6.47 -5.24 -14.28
N PHE A 258 7.13 -4.63 -13.28
CA PHE A 258 6.90 -4.96 -11.88
C PHE A 258 5.43 -4.77 -11.51
N ASN A 259 4.88 -3.57 -11.76
CA ASN A 259 3.50 -3.24 -11.36
C ASN A 259 2.46 -4.10 -12.10
N GLY A 260 2.67 -4.37 -13.39
CA GLY A 260 1.79 -5.22 -14.19
C GLY A 260 1.73 -6.65 -13.65
N PHE A 261 2.89 -7.24 -13.36
CA PHE A 261 2.94 -8.59 -12.81
C PHE A 261 2.55 -8.64 -11.32
N ASP A 262 2.78 -7.59 -10.53
CA ASP A 262 2.25 -7.47 -9.17
C ASP A 262 0.71 -7.51 -9.18
N LEU A 263 0.08 -6.77 -10.10
CA LEU A 263 -1.37 -6.82 -10.29
C LEU A 263 -1.86 -8.22 -10.65
N ILE A 264 -1.22 -8.88 -11.64
CA ILE A 264 -1.54 -10.26 -12.03
C ILE A 264 -1.41 -11.18 -10.81
N GLY A 265 -0.31 -11.07 -10.06
CA GLY A 265 -0.03 -11.86 -8.86
C GLY A 265 -1.12 -11.75 -7.81
N ARG A 266 -1.67 -10.55 -7.60
CA ARG A 266 -2.76 -10.32 -6.62
C ARG A 266 -4.09 -10.93 -7.03
N TYR A 267 -4.30 -11.19 -8.32
CA TYR A 267 -5.51 -11.85 -8.81
C TYR A 267 -5.41 -13.39 -8.83
N ILE A 268 -4.20 -13.97 -8.90
CA ILE A 268 -4.02 -15.44 -8.89
C ILE A 268 -4.78 -16.12 -7.72
N PRO A 269 -4.76 -15.61 -6.47
CA PRO A 269 -5.46 -16.25 -5.35
C PRO A 269 -6.99 -16.27 -5.46
N LEU A 270 -7.60 -15.61 -6.47
CA LEU A 270 -9.03 -15.81 -6.77
C LEU A 270 -9.31 -17.23 -7.30
N ILE A 271 -8.31 -17.87 -7.89
CA ILE A 271 -8.38 -19.27 -8.31
C ILE A 271 -8.03 -20.11 -7.08
N ASN A 272 -9.06 -20.63 -6.39
CA ASN A 272 -8.90 -21.33 -5.11
C ASN A 272 -7.83 -22.43 -5.12
N ASN A 273 -7.69 -23.17 -6.24
CA ASN A 273 -6.71 -24.24 -6.38
C ASN A 273 -5.25 -23.74 -6.41
N LEU A 274 -5.03 -22.48 -6.78
CA LEU A 274 -3.72 -21.85 -6.84
C LEU A 274 -3.41 -21.03 -5.58
N LYS A 275 -4.34 -20.92 -4.62
CA LYS A 275 -4.14 -20.14 -3.41
C LYS A 275 -3.40 -20.97 -2.36
N ILE A 276 -2.22 -20.52 -1.95
CA ILE A 276 -1.53 -21.10 -0.77
C ILE A 276 -2.25 -20.61 0.49
N THR A 277 -2.82 -21.55 1.24
CA THR A 277 -3.49 -21.29 2.52
C THR A 277 -2.75 -21.85 3.72
N SER A 278 -1.79 -22.75 3.49
CA SER A 278 -1.00 -23.39 4.54
C SER A 278 0.24 -22.58 4.90
N ARG A 279 0.51 -22.45 6.20
CA ARG A 279 1.63 -21.66 6.76
C ARG A 279 3.00 -22.14 6.29
N ARG A 280 3.24 -23.47 6.25
CA ARG A 280 4.56 -24.03 5.87
C ARG A 280 4.93 -23.76 4.39
N PRO A 281 4.09 -24.12 3.39
CA PRO A 281 4.39 -23.78 2.00
C PRO A 281 4.51 -22.28 1.75
N LEU A 282 3.75 -21.46 2.48
CA LEU A 282 3.84 -20.00 2.37
C LEU A 282 5.22 -19.50 2.77
N MET A 283 5.72 -19.91 3.94
CA MET A 283 7.06 -19.58 4.42
C MET A 283 8.16 -20.07 3.45
N ILE A 284 8.04 -21.30 2.95
CA ILE A 284 8.99 -21.86 1.98
C ILE A 284 9.01 -21.01 0.70
N ALA A 285 7.83 -20.66 0.16
CA ALA A 285 7.71 -19.83 -1.02
C ALA A 285 8.29 -18.43 -0.78
N THR A 286 8.02 -17.82 0.38
CA THR A 286 8.60 -16.52 0.77
C THR A 286 10.13 -16.57 0.80
N ILE A 287 10.71 -17.54 1.49
CA ILE A 287 12.17 -17.70 1.61
C ILE A 287 12.79 -17.98 0.23
N SER A 288 12.15 -18.80 -0.61
CA SER A 288 12.66 -19.09 -1.96
C SER A 288 12.80 -17.85 -2.84
N ARG A 289 12.04 -16.77 -2.59
CA ARG A 289 12.18 -15.52 -3.34
C ARG A 289 13.58 -14.92 -3.21
N PHE A 290 14.33 -15.20 -2.15
CA PHE A 290 15.71 -14.71 -2.00
C PHE A 290 16.67 -15.26 -3.06
N LEU A 291 16.31 -16.34 -3.77
CA LEU A 291 17.03 -16.80 -4.97
C LEU A 291 17.00 -15.76 -6.11
N LEU A 292 16.08 -14.80 -6.07
CA LEU A 292 16.07 -13.68 -7.00
C LEU A 292 17.29 -12.77 -6.83
N VAL A 293 17.84 -12.63 -5.61
CA VAL A 293 19.01 -11.75 -5.37
C VAL A 293 20.22 -12.18 -6.22
N PRO A 294 20.72 -13.43 -6.14
CA PRO A 294 21.80 -13.86 -7.02
C PRO A 294 21.37 -13.84 -8.49
N ALA A 295 20.12 -14.16 -8.82
CA ALA A 295 19.64 -14.11 -10.20
C ALA A 295 19.74 -12.69 -10.81
N PHE A 296 19.33 -11.66 -10.07
CA PHE A 296 19.47 -10.25 -10.46
C PHE A 296 20.94 -9.85 -10.58
N TYR A 297 21.81 -10.29 -9.67
CA TYR A 297 23.24 -10.03 -9.76
C TYR A 297 23.85 -10.63 -11.04
N PHE A 298 23.54 -11.90 -11.35
CA PHE A 298 24.03 -12.55 -12.56
C PHE A 298 23.46 -11.91 -13.83
N ALA A 299 22.16 -11.58 -13.85
CA ALA A 299 21.54 -10.91 -14.99
C ALA A 299 22.12 -9.51 -15.22
N ALA A 300 22.42 -8.74 -14.16
CA ALA A 300 23.04 -7.42 -14.31
C ALA A 300 24.47 -7.49 -14.87
N LYS A 301 25.21 -8.58 -14.60
CA LYS A 301 26.61 -8.73 -15.04
C LYS A 301 26.76 -9.41 -16.40
N TYR A 302 25.91 -10.39 -16.70
CA TYR A 302 26.06 -11.26 -17.86
C TYR A 302 24.80 -11.34 -18.73
N GLY A 303 23.66 -10.92 -18.21
CA GLY A 303 22.39 -10.96 -18.92
C GLY A 303 22.15 -9.72 -19.76
N ASP A 304 21.27 -9.85 -20.75
CA ASP A 304 20.71 -8.71 -21.47
C ASP A 304 19.54 -8.06 -20.69
N GLN A 305 19.04 -6.94 -21.23
CA GLN A 305 17.87 -6.25 -20.70
C GLN A 305 16.61 -7.13 -20.62
N GLY A 306 16.48 -8.17 -21.46
CA GLY A 306 15.35 -9.10 -21.47
C GLY A 306 15.32 -9.95 -20.20
N TRP A 307 16.48 -10.46 -19.76
CA TRP A 307 16.60 -11.17 -18.49
C TRP A 307 16.20 -10.30 -17.30
N MET A 308 16.63 -9.04 -17.30
CA MET A 308 16.25 -8.08 -16.26
C MET A 308 14.74 -7.85 -16.24
N ILE A 309 14.12 -7.63 -17.41
CA ILE A 309 12.66 -7.48 -17.54
C ILE A 309 11.92 -8.71 -17.00
N MET A 310 12.37 -9.91 -17.37
CA MET A 310 11.77 -11.17 -16.91
C MET A 310 11.88 -11.34 -15.39
N LEU A 311 13.06 -11.08 -14.80
CA LEU A 311 13.26 -11.19 -13.36
C LEU A 311 12.41 -10.17 -12.59
N VAL A 312 12.26 -8.94 -13.12
CA VAL A 312 11.39 -7.93 -12.52
C VAL A 312 9.91 -8.32 -12.59
N ALA A 313 9.48 -8.91 -13.70
CA ALA A 313 8.14 -9.48 -13.82
C ALA A 313 7.91 -10.59 -12.79
N LEU A 314 8.87 -11.51 -12.61
CA LEU A 314 8.78 -12.57 -11.60
C LEU A 314 8.80 -12.01 -10.16
N LEU A 315 9.60 -10.97 -9.91
CA LEU A 315 9.62 -10.27 -8.63
C LEU A 315 8.25 -9.66 -8.31
N GLY A 316 7.63 -8.97 -9.27
CA GLY A 316 6.27 -8.41 -9.14
C GLY A 316 5.23 -9.50 -8.91
N LEU A 317 5.22 -10.53 -9.76
CA LEU A 317 4.28 -11.66 -9.66
C LEU A 317 4.30 -12.31 -8.28
N SER A 318 5.49 -12.67 -7.81
CA SER A 318 5.68 -13.30 -6.50
C SER A 318 5.36 -12.36 -5.35
N ASN A 319 5.65 -11.05 -5.48
CA ASN A 319 5.31 -10.04 -4.48
C ASN A 319 3.79 -9.97 -4.27
N GLY A 320 3.03 -9.77 -5.34
CA GLY A 320 1.58 -9.61 -5.29
C GLY A 320 0.89 -10.88 -4.81
N TYR A 321 1.29 -12.03 -5.36
CA TYR A 321 0.72 -13.33 -5.03
C TYR A 321 0.89 -13.70 -3.55
N LEU A 322 2.13 -13.66 -3.03
CA LEU A 322 2.39 -14.05 -1.64
C LEU A 322 1.79 -13.03 -0.66
N THR A 323 1.82 -11.72 -0.98
CA THR A 323 1.20 -10.69 -0.14
C THR A 323 -0.29 -10.98 0.09
N VAL A 324 -1.03 -11.31 -0.98
CA VAL A 324 -2.46 -11.64 -0.86
C VAL A 324 -2.66 -12.94 -0.09
N CYS A 325 -1.82 -13.95 -0.30
CA CYS A 325 -1.92 -15.22 0.44
C CYS A 325 -1.74 -14.98 1.95
N VAL A 326 -0.72 -14.20 2.36
CA VAL A 326 -0.47 -13.86 3.78
C VAL A 326 -1.62 -13.03 4.35
N LEU A 327 -1.95 -11.90 3.75
CA LEU A 327 -2.90 -10.93 4.32
C LEU A 327 -4.35 -11.41 4.31
N THR A 328 -4.69 -12.41 3.49
CA THR A 328 -6.02 -13.05 3.52
C THR A 328 -6.09 -14.30 4.39
N ALA A 329 -4.95 -14.87 4.79
CA ALA A 329 -4.88 -16.02 5.68
C ALA A 329 -4.73 -15.60 7.15
N ALA A 330 -3.92 -14.57 7.44
CA ALA A 330 -3.59 -14.14 8.79
C ALA A 330 -4.82 -13.79 9.67
N PRO A 331 -5.85 -13.09 9.17
CA PRO A 331 -7.01 -12.73 10.00
C PRO A 331 -7.97 -13.89 10.28
N LYS A 332 -7.83 -15.04 9.61
CA LYS A 332 -8.78 -16.15 9.74
C LYS A 332 -8.70 -16.78 11.14
N GLY A 333 -9.85 -16.94 11.76
CA GLY A 333 -9.97 -17.55 13.10
C GLY A 333 -10.00 -16.55 14.25
N TYR A 334 -9.86 -15.25 13.97
CA TYR A 334 -10.03 -14.18 14.96
C TYR A 334 -11.41 -13.51 14.83
N LYS A 335 -11.90 -12.96 15.95
CA LYS A 335 -13.09 -12.10 16.01
C LYS A 335 -12.66 -10.64 15.93
N ALA A 336 -13.61 -9.73 15.72
CA ALA A 336 -13.33 -8.30 15.61
C ALA A 336 -13.04 -7.61 16.97
N SER A 337 -13.22 -8.29 18.10
CA SER A 337 -13.04 -7.75 19.45
C SER A 337 -11.64 -7.87 20.05
#